data_AF-A0A139D3C9-F1
#
_entry.id   AF-A0A139D3C9-F1
#
_cell.length_a   1.000
_cell.length_b   1.000
_cell.length_c   1.000
_cell.angle_alpha   90.00
_cell.angle_beta   90.00
_cell.angle_gamma   90.00
#
_symmetry.space_group_name_H-M   'P 1'
#
loop_
_entity.id
_entity.type
_entity.pdbx_description
1 polymer ?
#
loop_
_entity_poly.entity_id
_entity_poly.type
_entity_poly.pdbx_seq_one_letter_code
_entity_poly.pdbx_strand_id
1 'polypeptide(L)'
;LGLSIGFHPNAFIISMPLILIYSWNLIFNQKTTFKNYLSFGAALTITALLFIYLSFQFDPNFISNYSSYGARLGVLDSFLIKLENLKAFYLKLFYRVSGTYYIPPIKFQLIFFTAVITVSIIKSIFSRFKKDRINIYLLLTLLGLNLGYLIIGRYNQTSIIFILPAAYLIFINMIKNLNPKFRGSLVLILIIILLLNTGFTIIKDSHYNYQDYLHQIAEVVPQEARVLANLNTDYYFENGSLYDYRNLEYLEENKLSFADYINKNKIEYIIYPEEMDFIYNSRPSWNILYGNLYPYYSEMQQFLKQKTKLIKIFSSSTYGMRIVRKIGQKDWSVKIYKVNSAAGSEAVQKAD
;
A
#
# COMPACT_ATOMS: atom_id res chain seq x y z
N LEU A 1 -12.60 -5.17 -17.25
CA LEU A 1 -13.12 -5.27 -15.87
C LEU A 1 -13.13 -6.71 -15.37
N GLY A 2 -13.82 -7.64 -16.02
CA GLY A 2 -13.86 -9.06 -15.62
C GLY A 2 -12.47 -9.68 -15.43
N LEU A 3 -11.57 -9.56 -16.42
CA LEU A 3 -10.19 -10.07 -16.30
C LEU A 3 -9.45 -9.47 -15.09
N SER A 4 -9.65 -8.19 -14.80
CA SER A 4 -9.00 -7.49 -13.68
C SER A 4 -9.37 -8.06 -12.31
N ILE A 5 -10.53 -8.73 -12.18
CA ILE A 5 -10.99 -9.35 -10.92
C ILE A 5 -9.98 -10.38 -10.41
N GLY A 6 -9.40 -11.18 -11.31
CA GLY A 6 -8.42 -12.20 -10.95
C GLY A 6 -7.04 -11.68 -10.57
N PHE A 7 -6.73 -10.41 -10.89
CA PHE A 7 -5.40 -9.84 -10.64
C PHE A 7 -5.35 -8.94 -9.40
N HIS A 8 -6.42 -8.18 -9.12
CA HIS A 8 -6.39 -7.25 -7.99
C HIS A 8 -7.78 -6.93 -7.42
N PRO A 9 -7.95 -6.86 -6.09
CA PRO A 9 -9.21 -6.47 -5.45
C PRO A 9 -9.70 -5.06 -5.81
N ASN A 10 -8.85 -4.23 -6.42
CA ASN A 10 -9.21 -2.87 -6.85
C ASN A 10 -10.15 -2.88 -8.05
N ALA A 11 -10.24 -4.02 -8.76
CA ALA A 11 -11.23 -4.21 -9.82
C ALA A 11 -12.66 -4.01 -9.30
N PHE A 12 -12.95 -4.39 -8.05
CA PHE A 12 -14.26 -4.14 -7.43
C PHE A 12 -14.49 -2.64 -7.16
N ILE A 13 -13.48 -1.90 -6.69
CA ILE A 13 -13.59 -0.45 -6.50
C ILE A 13 -13.93 0.25 -7.82
N ILE A 14 -13.28 -0.17 -8.91
CA ILE A 14 -13.48 0.39 -10.25
C ILE A 14 -14.83 -0.03 -10.86
N SER A 15 -15.38 -1.20 -10.51
CA SER A 15 -16.68 -1.65 -11.00
C SER A 15 -17.84 -0.89 -10.36
N MET A 16 -17.72 -0.46 -9.10
CA MET A 16 -18.78 0.22 -8.37
C MET A 16 -19.32 1.49 -9.06
N PRO A 17 -18.49 2.41 -9.59
CA PRO A 17 -18.95 3.50 -10.45
C PRO A 17 -19.86 3.06 -11.60
N LEU A 18 -19.47 2.00 -12.31
CA LEU A 18 -20.24 1.48 -13.45
C LEU A 18 -21.58 0.90 -13.00
N ILE A 19 -21.58 0.14 -11.91
CA ILE A 19 -22.80 -0.41 -11.31
C ILE A 19 -23.75 0.74 -10.98
N LEU A 20 -23.31 1.76 -10.25
CA LEU A 20 -24.17 2.88 -9.87
C LEU A 20 -24.70 3.67 -11.07
N ILE A 21 -23.87 3.92 -12.08
CA ILE A 21 -24.30 4.64 -13.29
C ILE A 21 -25.33 3.80 -14.07
N TYR A 22 -25.13 2.49 -14.20
CA TYR A 22 -26.06 1.59 -14.86
C TYR A 22 -27.39 1.49 -14.09
N SER A 23 -27.35 1.38 -12.76
CA SER A 23 -28.54 1.38 -11.90
C SER A 23 -29.30 2.70 -12.02
N TRP A 24 -28.59 3.84 -11.98
CA TRP A 24 -29.21 5.15 -12.17
C TRP A 24 -29.91 5.25 -13.54
N ASN A 25 -29.24 4.76 -14.59
CA ASN A 25 -29.79 4.81 -15.94
C ASN A 25 -30.97 3.87 -16.16
N LEU A 26 -31.03 2.75 -15.44
CA LEU A 26 -32.17 1.84 -15.44
C LEU A 26 -33.37 2.45 -14.72
N ILE A 27 -33.16 2.98 -13.50
CA ILE A 27 -34.23 3.45 -12.61
C ILE A 27 -34.78 4.81 -13.04
N PHE A 28 -33.91 5.78 -13.34
CA PHE A 28 -34.32 7.18 -13.48
C PHE A 28 -34.32 7.70 -14.92
N ASN A 29 -33.42 7.20 -15.79
CA ASN A 29 -33.29 7.71 -17.16
C ASN A 29 -33.85 6.76 -18.23
N GLN A 30 -34.17 5.51 -17.88
CA GLN A 30 -34.58 4.43 -18.78
C GLN A 30 -33.69 4.27 -20.04
N LYS A 31 -32.42 4.68 -19.95
CA LYS A 31 -31.45 4.56 -21.06
C LYS A 31 -30.84 3.16 -21.14
N THR A 32 -30.82 2.47 -20.01
CA THR A 32 -30.35 1.10 -19.90
C THR A 32 -31.56 0.21 -19.78
N THR A 33 -31.70 -0.77 -20.68
CA THR A 33 -32.73 -1.79 -20.56
C THR A 33 -32.37 -2.78 -19.46
N PHE A 34 -33.37 -3.41 -18.85
CA PHE A 34 -33.13 -4.47 -17.86
C PHE A 34 -32.25 -5.60 -18.44
N LYS A 35 -32.45 -5.95 -19.71
CA LYS A 35 -31.61 -6.90 -20.45
C LYS A 35 -30.13 -6.48 -20.45
N ASN A 36 -29.83 -5.23 -20.80
CA ASN A 36 -28.44 -4.74 -20.82
C ASN A 36 -27.81 -4.72 -19.42
N TYR A 37 -28.58 -4.34 -18.40
CA TYR A 37 -28.13 -4.39 -17.01
C TYR A 37 -27.81 -5.82 -16.57
N LEU A 38 -28.69 -6.77 -16.89
CA LEU A 38 -28.50 -8.18 -16.59
C LEU A 38 -27.30 -8.77 -17.36
N SER A 39 -27.13 -8.43 -18.65
CA SER A 39 -25.97 -8.86 -19.43
C SER A 39 -24.65 -8.35 -18.83
N PHE A 40 -24.60 -7.09 -18.39
CA PHE A 40 -23.43 -6.54 -17.70
C PHE A 40 -23.14 -7.28 -16.38
N GLY A 41 -24.16 -7.46 -15.54
CA GLY A 41 -24.04 -8.20 -14.28
C GLY A 41 -23.61 -9.64 -14.48
N ALA A 42 -24.26 -10.36 -15.41
CA ALA A 42 -23.96 -11.75 -15.73
C ALA A 42 -22.52 -11.92 -16.22
N ALA A 43 -22.02 -11.03 -17.09
CA ALA A 43 -20.64 -11.09 -17.57
C ALA A 43 -19.62 -10.94 -16.43
N LEU A 44 -19.87 -10.03 -15.49
CA LEU A 44 -19.02 -9.87 -14.31
C LEU A 44 -19.11 -11.08 -13.37
N THR A 45 -20.31 -11.57 -13.10
CA THR A 45 -20.53 -12.73 -12.23
C THR A 45 -19.87 -13.99 -12.80
N ILE A 46 -20.04 -14.29 -14.09
CA ILE A 46 -19.41 -15.45 -14.74
C ILE A 46 -17.89 -15.36 -14.63
N THR A 47 -17.32 -14.18 -14.89
CA THR A 47 -15.87 -14.00 -14.79
C THR A 47 -15.37 -14.13 -13.35
N ALA A 48 -16.11 -13.60 -12.37
CA ALA A 48 -15.78 -13.74 -10.95
C ALA A 48 -15.86 -15.20 -10.49
N LEU A 49 -16.91 -15.93 -10.90
CA LEU A 49 -17.07 -17.35 -10.61
C LEU A 49 -15.95 -18.20 -11.22
N LEU A 50 -15.48 -17.86 -12.43
CA LEU A 50 -14.33 -18.51 -13.04
C LEU A 50 -13.07 -18.35 -12.18
N PHE A 51 -12.80 -17.14 -11.68
CA PHE A 51 -11.64 -16.93 -10.80
C PHE A 51 -11.79 -17.61 -9.44
N ILE A 52 -12.99 -17.63 -8.86
CA ILE A 52 -13.26 -18.39 -7.63
C ILE A 52 -13.03 -19.88 -7.86
N TYR A 53 -13.53 -20.42 -8.99
CA TYR A 53 -13.29 -21.81 -9.36
C TYR A 53 -11.80 -22.12 -9.52
N LEU A 54 -11.05 -21.25 -10.21
CA LEU A 54 -9.59 -21.38 -10.32
C LEU A 54 -8.91 -21.35 -8.94
N SER A 55 -9.34 -20.46 -8.04
CA SER A 55 -8.82 -20.40 -6.68
C SER A 55 -9.03 -21.72 -5.92
N PHE A 56 -10.17 -22.39 -6.08
CA PHE A 56 -10.39 -23.72 -5.51
C PHE A 56 -9.49 -24.82 -6.11
N GLN A 57 -9.07 -24.69 -7.37
CA GLN A 57 -8.10 -25.62 -7.97
C GLN A 57 -6.70 -25.49 -7.35
N PHE A 58 -6.34 -24.29 -6.89
CA PHE A 58 -5.05 -24.05 -6.22
C PHE A 58 -5.10 -24.31 -4.72
N ASP A 59 -6.25 -24.03 -4.08
CA ASP A 59 -6.45 -24.20 -2.64
C ASP A 59 -7.87 -24.72 -2.36
N PRO A 60 -8.04 -26.01 -2.01
CA PRO A 60 -9.35 -26.56 -1.65
C PRO A 60 -10.01 -25.86 -0.46
N ASN A 61 -9.22 -25.24 0.43
CA ASN A 61 -9.69 -24.49 1.59
C ASN A 61 -9.72 -22.97 1.34
N PHE A 62 -9.73 -22.54 0.07
CA PHE A 62 -9.60 -21.15 -0.36
C PHE A 62 -10.46 -20.18 0.44
N ILE A 63 -11.75 -20.47 0.64
CA ILE A 63 -12.66 -19.55 1.36
C ILE A 63 -12.20 -19.31 2.80
N SER A 64 -11.78 -20.37 3.51
CA SER A 64 -11.31 -20.26 4.88
C SER A 64 -9.99 -19.48 4.96
N ASN A 65 -9.02 -19.87 4.14
CA ASN A 65 -7.69 -19.26 4.12
C ASN A 65 -7.75 -17.77 3.70
N TYR A 66 -8.51 -17.48 2.64
CA TYR A 66 -8.69 -16.12 2.14
C TYR A 66 -9.50 -15.24 3.11
N SER A 67 -10.53 -15.79 3.77
CA SER A 67 -11.31 -15.06 4.77
C SER A 67 -10.50 -14.78 6.03
N SER A 68 -9.68 -15.73 6.49
CA SER A 68 -8.77 -15.55 7.64
C SER A 68 -7.75 -14.44 7.36
N TYR A 69 -7.15 -14.44 6.17
CA TYR A 69 -6.29 -13.35 5.73
C TYR A 69 -7.04 -12.01 5.64
N GLY A 70 -8.24 -12.00 5.05
CA GLY A 70 -9.09 -10.83 4.95
C GLY A 70 -9.51 -10.25 6.30
N ALA A 71 -9.78 -11.11 7.30
CA ALA A 71 -10.12 -10.70 8.65
C ALA A 71 -8.99 -9.89 9.31
N ARG A 72 -7.74 -10.32 9.13
CA ARG A 72 -6.55 -9.58 9.62
C ARG A 72 -6.41 -8.19 8.99
N LEU A 73 -7.03 -7.97 7.82
CA LEU A 73 -7.00 -6.70 7.09
C LEU A 73 -8.28 -5.84 7.28
N GLY A 74 -9.22 -6.28 8.12
CA GLY A 74 -10.49 -5.58 8.37
C GLY A 74 -11.56 -5.77 7.29
N VAL A 75 -11.39 -6.74 6.38
CA VAL A 75 -12.37 -7.03 5.32
C VAL A 75 -13.69 -7.56 5.90
N LEU A 76 -13.62 -8.29 7.01
CA LEU A 76 -14.78 -8.85 7.70
C LEU A 76 -15.32 -7.96 8.83
N ASP A 77 -14.77 -6.75 8.99
CA ASP A 77 -15.22 -5.80 10.02
C ASP A 77 -16.67 -5.38 9.80
N SER A 78 -17.33 -4.97 10.88
CA SER A 78 -18.68 -4.42 10.83
C SER A 78 -18.72 -3.14 10.00
N PHE A 79 -19.90 -2.83 9.44
CA PHE A 79 -20.08 -1.64 8.61
C PHE A 79 -19.69 -0.33 9.33
N LEU A 80 -19.99 -0.22 10.62
CA LEU A 80 -19.64 0.95 11.43
C LEU A 80 -18.13 1.12 11.56
N ILE A 81 -17.39 0.02 11.81
CA ILE A 81 -15.92 0.03 11.87
C ILE A 81 -15.34 0.42 10.51
N LYS A 82 -15.89 -0.13 9.42
CA LYS A 82 -15.48 0.25 8.07
C LYS A 82 -15.71 1.74 7.81
N LEU A 83 -16.84 2.31 8.24
CA LEU A 83 -17.12 3.74 8.08
C LEU A 83 -16.11 4.61 8.86
N GLU A 84 -15.77 4.22 10.10
CA GLU A 84 -14.73 4.89 10.88
C GLU A 84 -13.36 4.79 10.19
N ASN A 85 -13.01 3.61 9.68
CA ASN A 85 -11.77 3.40 8.95
C ASN A 85 -11.72 4.19 7.64
N LEU A 86 -12.85 4.41 6.95
CA LEU A 86 -12.93 5.29 5.79
C LEU A 86 -12.65 6.75 6.15
N LYS A 87 -13.15 7.22 7.31
CA LYS A 87 -12.77 8.55 7.84
C LYS A 87 -11.27 8.59 8.16
N ALA A 88 -10.75 7.58 8.85
CA ALA A 88 -9.33 7.49 9.18
C ALA A 88 -8.44 7.46 7.93
N PHE A 89 -8.88 6.81 6.85
CA PHE A 89 -8.20 6.79 5.56
C PHE A 89 -7.96 8.20 5.00
N TYR A 90 -9.00 9.02 4.90
CA TYR A 90 -8.85 10.40 4.40
C TYR A 90 -8.02 11.28 5.35
N LEU A 91 -8.16 11.11 6.67
CA LEU A 91 -7.32 11.82 7.64
C LEU A 91 -5.84 11.44 7.50
N LYS A 92 -5.55 10.14 7.34
CA LYS A 92 -4.19 9.65 7.09
C LYS A 92 -3.61 10.26 5.82
N LEU A 93 -4.37 10.31 4.73
CA LEU A 93 -3.94 10.98 3.49
C LEU A 93 -3.68 12.48 3.70
N PHE A 94 -4.58 13.16 4.39
CA PHE A 94 -4.49 14.60 4.66
C PHE A 94 -3.25 14.97 5.50
N TYR A 95 -2.91 14.13 6.48
CA TYR A 95 -1.74 14.30 7.34
C TYR A 95 -0.49 13.54 6.86
N ARG A 96 -0.51 12.94 5.67
CA ARG A 96 0.57 12.14 5.09
C ARG A 96 1.04 11.00 6.01
N VAL A 97 0.11 10.33 6.68
CA VAL A 97 0.36 9.19 7.55
C VAL A 97 0.25 7.89 6.75
N SER A 98 1.40 7.26 6.53
CA SER A 98 1.54 5.98 5.85
C SER A 98 2.49 5.05 6.61
N GLY A 99 2.42 3.76 6.30
CA GLY A 99 3.47 2.81 6.64
C GLY A 99 4.68 3.01 5.72
N THR A 100 4.72 2.24 4.64
CA THR A 100 5.84 2.16 3.70
C THR A 100 5.64 2.94 2.40
N TYR A 101 4.40 3.35 2.08
CA TYR A 101 4.12 4.09 0.85
C TYR A 101 4.30 5.58 1.02
N TYR A 102 5.10 6.19 0.17
CA TYR A 102 5.21 7.64 0.10
C TYR A 102 3.84 8.27 -0.22
N ILE A 103 3.45 9.28 0.57
CA ILE A 103 2.24 10.08 0.32
C ILE A 103 2.68 11.49 -0.07
N PRO A 104 2.45 11.92 -1.32
CA PRO A 104 2.75 13.29 -1.73
C PRO A 104 1.87 14.28 -0.94
N PRO A 105 2.30 15.54 -0.79
CA PRO A 105 1.52 16.57 -0.11
C PRO A 105 0.25 16.92 -0.90
N ILE A 106 -0.81 16.11 -0.72
CA ILE A 106 -2.10 16.23 -1.41
C ILE A 106 -3.15 17.02 -0.62
N LYS A 107 -2.75 17.68 0.47
CA LYS A 107 -3.65 18.42 1.37
C LYS A 107 -4.47 19.48 0.62
N PHE A 108 -3.82 20.25 -0.26
CA PHE A 108 -4.48 21.24 -1.10
C PHE A 108 -5.52 20.58 -2.02
N GLN A 109 -5.15 19.49 -2.70
CA GLN A 109 -6.01 18.75 -3.62
C GLN A 109 -7.25 18.22 -2.89
N LEU A 110 -7.09 17.68 -1.68
CA LEU A 110 -8.23 17.20 -0.89
C LEU A 110 -9.20 18.33 -0.53
N ILE A 111 -8.70 19.49 -0.08
CA ILE A 111 -9.55 20.66 0.23
C ILE A 111 -10.25 21.17 -1.05
N PHE A 112 -9.50 21.30 -2.13
CA PHE A 112 -10.01 21.72 -3.43
C PHE A 112 -11.11 20.78 -3.94
N PHE A 113 -10.89 19.47 -3.86
CA PHE A 113 -11.88 18.48 -4.27
C PHE A 113 -13.13 18.51 -3.40
N THR A 114 -13.00 18.64 -2.08
CA THR A 114 -14.16 18.82 -1.21
C THR A 114 -14.99 20.05 -1.62
N ALA A 115 -14.35 21.19 -1.91
CA ALA A 115 -15.05 22.38 -2.38
C ALA A 115 -15.75 22.16 -3.73
N VAL A 116 -15.04 21.59 -4.71
CA VAL A 116 -15.57 21.28 -6.04
C VAL A 116 -16.77 20.33 -5.97
N ILE A 117 -16.66 19.26 -5.17
CA ILE A 117 -17.73 18.27 -4.98
C ILE A 117 -18.94 18.91 -4.31
N THR A 118 -18.75 19.68 -3.23
CA THR A 118 -19.85 20.35 -2.52
C THR A 118 -20.60 21.31 -3.44
N VAL A 119 -19.89 22.17 -4.19
CA VAL A 119 -20.53 23.09 -5.14
C VAL A 119 -21.22 22.32 -6.28
N SER A 120 -20.62 21.22 -6.74
CA SER A 120 -21.24 20.34 -7.75
C SER A 120 -22.54 19.69 -7.27
N ILE A 121 -22.60 19.25 -6.00
CA ILE A 121 -23.80 18.71 -5.37
C ILE A 121 -24.86 19.80 -5.23
N ILE A 122 -24.52 20.96 -4.67
CA ILE A 122 -25.43 22.12 -4.53
C ILE A 122 -26.00 22.50 -5.91
N LYS A 123 -25.13 22.62 -6.92
CA LYS A 123 -25.55 22.92 -8.30
C LYS A 123 -26.54 21.87 -8.81
N SER A 124 -26.34 20.58 -8.52
CA SER A 124 -27.22 19.50 -8.96
C SER A 124 -28.58 19.50 -8.26
N ILE A 125 -28.64 19.92 -6.99
CA ILE A 125 -29.88 20.00 -6.19
C ILE A 125 -30.70 21.25 -6.55
N PHE A 126 -30.08 22.43 -6.59
CA PHE A 126 -30.79 23.72 -6.65
C PHE A 126 -31.16 24.18 -8.05
N SER A 127 -30.34 23.85 -9.04
CA SER A 127 -30.79 24.02 -10.40
C SER A 127 -31.76 22.88 -10.70
N ARG A 128 -32.85 23.16 -11.42
CA ARG A 128 -33.84 22.17 -11.90
C ARG A 128 -33.21 21.21 -12.95
N PHE A 129 -32.09 20.58 -12.62
CA PHE A 129 -31.12 19.91 -13.49
C PHE A 129 -31.44 18.43 -13.70
N LYS A 130 -32.57 18.16 -14.38
CA LYS A 130 -32.66 16.90 -15.15
C LYS A 130 -31.71 16.88 -16.37
N LYS A 131 -30.97 17.96 -16.67
CA LYS A 131 -30.18 18.11 -17.90
C LYS A 131 -28.66 17.86 -17.79
N ASP A 132 -27.97 18.17 -16.68
CA ASP A 132 -26.50 17.99 -16.59
C ASP A 132 -26.11 16.56 -16.16
N ARG A 133 -26.40 15.60 -17.04
CA ARG A 133 -26.17 14.16 -16.81
C ARG A 133 -24.71 13.83 -16.52
N ILE A 134 -23.78 14.57 -17.13
CA ILE A 134 -22.34 14.37 -16.93
C ILE A 134 -21.99 14.61 -15.46
N ASN A 135 -22.53 15.69 -14.87
CA ASN A 135 -22.28 16.00 -13.47
C ASN A 135 -22.77 14.88 -12.54
N ILE A 136 -23.96 14.37 -12.80
CA ILE A 136 -24.54 13.24 -12.04
C ILE A 136 -23.65 12.00 -12.18
N TYR A 137 -23.22 11.63 -13.37
CA TYR A 137 -22.35 10.46 -13.57
C TYR A 137 -21.00 10.59 -12.86
N LEU A 138 -20.42 11.79 -12.83
CA LEU A 138 -19.17 12.04 -12.10
C LEU A 138 -19.37 11.98 -10.58
N LEU A 139 -20.49 12.51 -10.06
CA LEU A 139 -20.84 12.37 -8.63
C LEU A 139 -21.12 10.91 -8.26
N LEU A 140 -21.84 10.16 -9.09
CA LEU A 140 -22.04 8.72 -8.94
C LEU A 140 -20.72 7.94 -9.01
N THR A 141 -19.77 8.40 -9.83
CA THR A 141 -18.43 7.80 -9.86
C THR A 141 -17.72 7.95 -8.52
N LEU A 142 -17.70 9.15 -7.94
CA LEU A 142 -17.11 9.37 -6.62
C LEU A 142 -17.81 8.60 -5.52
N LEU A 143 -19.15 8.55 -5.56
CA LEU A 143 -19.94 7.74 -4.63
C LEU A 143 -19.58 6.25 -4.77
N GLY A 144 -19.51 5.75 -6.00
CA GLY A 144 -19.16 4.37 -6.31
C GLY A 144 -17.78 3.97 -5.82
N LEU A 145 -16.77 4.82 -6.04
CA LEU A 145 -15.41 4.57 -5.53
C LEU A 145 -15.38 4.50 -4.00
N ASN A 146 -16.06 5.42 -3.31
CA ASN A 146 -16.13 5.42 -1.85
C ASN A 146 -16.92 4.23 -1.29
N LEU A 147 -18.02 3.85 -1.94
CA LEU A 147 -18.74 2.62 -1.59
C LEU A 147 -17.87 1.38 -1.84
N GLY A 148 -17.06 1.37 -2.89
CA GLY A 148 -16.08 0.31 -3.15
C GLY A 148 -15.08 0.17 -1.99
N TYR A 149 -14.50 1.28 -1.52
CA TYR A 149 -13.63 1.26 -0.34
C TYR A 149 -14.36 0.75 0.91
N LEU A 150 -15.57 1.25 1.13
CA LEU A 150 -16.37 0.91 2.29
C LEU A 150 -16.79 -0.57 2.31
N ILE A 151 -17.13 -1.15 1.16
CA ILE A 151 -17.54 -2.56 1.06
C ILE A 151 -16.33 -3.48 1.27
N ILE A 152 -15.22 -3.21 0.58
CA ILE A 152 -14.00 -4.02 0.72
C ILE A 152 -13.43 -3.91 2.13
N GLY A 153 -13.47 -2.72 2.75
CA GLY A 153 -12.91 -2.49 4.08
C GLY A 153 -11.38 -2.40 4.13
N ARG A 154 -10.70 -2.45 2.97
CA ARG A 154 -9.23 -2.33 2.88
C ARG A 154 -8.83 -0.95 2.36
N TYR A 155 -8.21 -0.18 3.25
CA TYR A 155 -7.90 1.24 3.02
C TYR A 155 -6.43 1.49 2.66
N ASN A 156 -6.02 1.06 1.46
CA ASN A 156 -4.68 1.34 0.95
C ASN A 156 -4.56 2.82 0.52
N GLN A 157 -3.60 3.56 1.07
CA GLN A 157 -3.36 4.96 0.76
C GLN A 157 -3.12 5.22 -0.74
N THR A 158 -2.52 4.28 -1.48
CA THR A 158 -2.30 4.45 -2.92
C THR A 158 -3.59 4.43 -3.73
N SER A 159 -4.68 3.85 -3.20
CA SER A 159 -5.97 3.80 -3.87
C SER A 159 -6.59 5.19 -4.10
N ILE A 160 -6.13 6.24 -3.40
CA ILE A 160 -6.58 7.62 -3.64
C ILE A 160 -6.47 8.05 -5.11
N ILE A 161 -5.57 7.42 -5.88
CA ILE A 161 -5.39 7.65 -7.31
C ILE A 161 -6.69 7.48 -8.12
N PHE A 162 -7.65 6.67 -7.66
CA PHE A 162 -8.94 6.52 -8.35
C PHE A 162 -9.87 7.73 -8.17
N ILE A 163 -9.74 8.47 -7.07
CA ILE A 163 -10.59 9.63 -6.76
C ILE A 163 -10.12 10.87 -7.54
N LEU A 164 -8.81 11.08 -7.70
CA LEU A 164 -8.26 12.31 -8.27
C LEU A 164 -8.82 12.63 -9.68
N PRO A 165 -8.85 11.68 -10.65
CA PRO A 165 -9.35 11.95 -11.99
C PRO A 165 -10.81 12.38 -11.99
N ALA A 166 -11.66 11.68 -11.23
CA ALA A 166 -13.08 12.01 -11.14
C ALA A 166 -13.30 13.41 -10.54
N ALA A 167 -12.56 13.77 -9.51
CA ALA A 167 -12.66 15.10 -8.90
C ALA A 167 -12.21 16.23 -9.84
N TYR A 168 -11.12 16.04 -10.58
CA TYR A 168 -10.70 17.01 -11.61
C TYR A 168 -11.72 17.11 -12.76
N LEU A 169 -12.31 16.00 -13.19
CA LEU A 169 -13.35 16.03 -14.22
C LEU A 169 -14.61 16.78 -13.75
N ILE A 170 -14.97 16.69 -12.46
CA ILE A 170 -16.05 17.52 -11.91
C ILE A 170 -15.71 19.00 -12.01
N PHE A 171 -14.49 19.38 -11.64
CA PHE A 171 -14.04 20.77 -11.76
C PHE A 171 -14.14 21.27 -13.20
N ILE A 172 -13.63 20.52 -14.17
CA ILE A 172 -13.72 20.88 -15.60
C ILE A 172 -15.19 20.98 -16.05
N ASN A 173 -16.05 20.04 -15.64
CA ASN A 173 -17.47 20.07 -15.94
C ASN A 173 -18.18 21.28 -15.32
N MET A 174 -17.75 21.74 -14.14
CA MET A 174 -18.32 22.92 -13.49
C MET A 174 -18.01 24.21 -14.25
N ILE A 175 -16.78 24.36 -14.76
CA ILE A 175 -16.32 25.57 -15.45
C ILE A 175 -16.60 25.56 -16.95
N LYS A 176 -17.19 24.49 -17.50
CA LYS A 176 -17.37 24.29 -18.95
C LYS A 176 -18.13 25.41 -19.65
N ASN A 177 -19.08 26.04 -18.95
CA ASN A 177 -19.96 27.10 -19.46
C ASN A 177 -19.42 28.52 -19.19
N LEU A 178 -18.26 28.67 -18.54
CA LEU A 178 -17.64 29.98 -18.33
C LEU A 178 -17.01 30.49 -19.63
N ASN A 179 -16.75 31.80 -19.68
CA ASN A 179 -16.01 32.41 -20.80
C ASN A 179 -14.68 31.67 -21.03
N PRO A 180 -14.30 31.33 -22.29
CA PRO A 180 -13.07 30.60 -22.59
C PRO A 180 -11.80 31.19 -21.97
N LYS A 181 -11.67 32.52 -21.92
CA LYS A 181 -10.52 33.20 -21.29
C LYS A 181 -10.47 32.88 -19.80
N PHE A 182 -11.58 33.07 -19.09
CA PHE A 182 -11.67 32.82 -17.65
C PHE A 182 -11.47 31.34 -17.31
N ARG A 183 -12.10 30.44 -18.09
CA ARG A 183 -11.89 28.99 -17.97
C ARG A 183 -10.41 28.61 -18.14
N GLY A 184 -9.76 29.17 -19.16
CA GLY A 184 -8.33 28.98 -19.42
C GLY A 184 -7.47 29.45 -18.24
N SER A 185 -7.75 30.63 -17.69
CA SER A 185 -7.06 31.16 -16.51
C SER A 185 -7.20 30.24 -15.29
N LEU A 186 -8.40 29.73 -14.99
CA LEU A 186 -8.61 28.82 -13.86
C LEU A 186 -7.83 27.50 -14.02
N VAL A 187 -7.82 26.93 -15.22
CA VAL A 187 -7.04 25.71 -15.51
C VAL A 187 -5.55 25.99 -15.39
N LEU A 188 -5.07 27.11 -15.92
CA LEU A 188 -3.66 27.50 -15.84
C LEU A 188 -3.20 27.69 -14.39
N ILE A 189 -4.00 28.38 -13.57
CA ILE A 189 -3.72 28.55 -12.14
C ILE A 189 -3.60 27.19 -11.44
N LEU A 190 -4.53 26.27 -11.71
CA LEU A 190 -4.49 24.93 -11.13
C LEU A 190 -3.20 24.19 -11.55
N ILE A 191 -2.83 24.23 -12.83
CA ILE A 191 -1.59 23.62 -13.33
C ILE A 191 -0.37 24.20 -12.63
N ILE A 192 -0.28 25.53 -12.52
CA ILE A 192 0.84 26.20 -11.83
C ILE A 192 0.94 25.76 -10.38
N ILE A 193 -0.18 25.72 -9.64
CA ILE A 193 -0.19 25.26 -8.24
C ILE A 193 0.30 23.81 -8.14
N LEU A 194 -0.15 22.93 -9.05
CA LEU A 194 0.28 21.53 -9.06
C LEU A 194 1.78 21.40 -9.38
N LEU A 195 2.28 22.14 -10.37
CA LEU A 195 3.70 22.16 -10.73
C LEU A 195 4.57 22.67 -9.58
N LEU A 196 4.16 23.75 -8.91
CA LEU A 196 4.86 24.28 -7.73
C LEU A 196 4.88 23.26 -6.58
N ASN A 197 3.74 22.60 -6.31
CA ASN A 197 3.64 21.58 -5.27
C ASN A 197 4.56 20.38 -5.58
N THR A 198 4.55 19.90 -6.83
CA THR A 198 5.45 18.84 -7.28
C THR A 198 6.91 19.26 -7.21
N GLY A 199 7.27 20.46 -7.69
CA GLY A 199 8.63 20.97 -7.66
C GLY A 199 9.17 21.09 -6.24
N PHE A 200 8.39 21.67 -5.33
CA PHE A 200 8.75 21.75 -3.91
C PHE A 200 8.93 20.37 -3.28
N THR A 201 8.06 19.43 -3.63
CA THR A 201 8.15 18.04 -3.16
C THR A 201 9.43 17.37 -3.63
N ILE A 202 9.76 17.48 -4.92
CA ILE A 202 10.97 16.89 -5.48
C ILE A 202 12.21 17.47 -4.81
N ILE A 203 12.28 18.80 -4.65
CA ILE A 203 13.46 19.47 -4.06
C ILE A 203 13.64 19.10 -2.59
N LYS A 204 12.54 19.01 -1.82
CA LYS A 204 12.61 18.82 -0.37
C LYS A 204 12.71 17.35 0.04
N ASP A 205 12.00 16.47 -0.66
CA ASP A 205 11.90 15.05 -0.31
C ASP A 205 12.91 14.20 -1.13
N SER A 206 13.79 14.80 -1.95
CA SER A 206 14.86 14.08 -2.66
C SER A 206 15.99 13.66 -1.73
N HIS A 207 15.74 12.66 -0.89
CA HIS A 207 16.77 12.03 -0.07
C HIS A 207 17.42 10.82 -0.78
N TYR A 208 17.56 10.91 -2.10
CA TYR A 208 17.89 9.75 -2.94
C TYR A 208 19.39 9.54 -3.04
N ASN A 209 19.88 8.53 -2.35
CA ASN A 209 21.11 7.88 -2.76
C ASN A 209 20.99 6.36 -2.65
N TYR A 210 20.06 5.80 -3.43
CA TYR A 210 19.85 4.36 -3.41
C TYR A 210 21.10 3.62 -3.87
N GLN A 211 21.79 4.16 -4.88
CA GLN A 211 23.00 3.57 -5.41
C GLN A 211 24.14 3.59 -4.39
N ASP A 212 24.33 4.68 -3.64
CA ASP A 212 25.28 4.68 -2.51
C ASP A 212 24.86 3.68 -1.43
N TYR A 213 23.58 3.63 -1.05
CA TYR A 213 23.10 2.63 -0.10
C TYR A 213 23.45 1.19 -0.53
N LEU A 214 23.26 0.85 -1.81
CA LEU A 214 23.64 -0.45 -2.35
C LEU A 214 25.17 -0.61 -2.46
N HIS A 215 25.90 0.43 -2.84
CA HIS A 215 27.37 0.42 -2.89
C HIS A 215 27.97 0.12 -1.51
N GLN A 216 27.43 0.76 -0.47
CA GLN A 216 27.87 0.52 0.92
C GLN A 216 27.71 -0.95 1.31
N ILE A 217 26.66 -1.63 0.84
CA ILE A 217 26.45 -3.07 1.05
C ILE A 217 27.44 -3.88 0.20
N ALA A 218 27.58 -3.52 -1.08
CA ALA A 218 28.39 -4.23 -2.06
C ALA A 218 29.88 -4.28 -1.73
N GLU A 219 30.39 -3.31 -0.98
CA GLU A 219 31.78 -3.30 -0.51
C GLU A 219 32.14 -4.49 0.39
N VAL A 220 31.15 -5.14 1.04
CA VAL A 220 31.42 -6.16 2.06
C VAL A 220 30.54 -7.41 1.98
N VAL A 221 29.47 -7.41 1.18
CA VAL A 221 28.57 -8.55 1.00
C VAL A 221 28.45 -8.88 -0.49
N PRO A 222 28.81 -10.10 -0.94
CA PRO A 222 28.58 -10.54 -2.33
C PRO A 222 27.09 -10.65 -2.69
N GLN A 223 26.74 -10.57 -3.97
CA GLN A 223 25.34 -10.59 -4.44
C GLN A 223 24.68 -11.97 -4.29
N GLU A 224 25.48 -13.02 -4.37
CA GLU A 224 25.09 -14.42 -4.27
C GLU A 224 24.96 -14.91 -2.82
N ALA A 225 25.53 -14.18 -1.86
CA ALA A 225 25.57 -14.57 -0.46
C ALA A 225 24.15 -14.66 0.13
N ARG A 226 23.90 -15.60 1.04
CA ARG A 226 22.57 -15.69 1.69
C ARG A 226 22.49 -14.67 2.81
N VAL A 227 21.53 -13.74 2.72
CA VAL A 227 21.46 -12.56 3.60
C VAL A 227 20.10 -12.44 4.26
N LEU A 228 20.08 -12.18 5.57
CA LEU A 228 18.89 -11.67 6.27
C LEU A 228 18.91 -10.13 6.25
N ALA A 229 17.92 -9.53 5.58
CA ALA A 229 17.80 -8.07 5.50
C ALA A 229 16.34 -7.65 5.28
N ASN A 230 16.10 -6.35 5.10
CA ASN A 230 14.81 -5.86 4.62
C ASN A 230 14.78 -5.75 3.09
N LEU A 231 13.58 -5.66 2.50
CA LEU A 231 13.41 -5.46 1.04
C LEU A 231 14.08 -4.22 0.44
N ASN A 232 14.59 -3.26 1.22
CA ASN A 232 15.34 -2.15 0.60
C ASN A 232 16.62 -2.66 -0.09
N THR A 233 17.08 -3.86 0.25
CA THR A 233 18.28 -4.48 -0.33
C THR A 233 18.00 -5.39 -1.53
N ASP A 234 16.72 -5.60 -1.87
CA ASP A 234 16.28 -6.60 -2.86
C ASP A 234 16.88 -6.41 -4.26
N TYR A 235 17.05 -5.16 -4.72
CA TYR A 235 17.63 -4.88 -6.03
C TYR A 235 19.15 -5.12 -6.15
N TYR A 236 19.83 -5.46 -5.05
CA TYR A 236 21.26 -5.78 -5.06
C TYR A 236 21.54 -7.28 -5.13
N PHE A 237 20.75 -8.10 -4.45
CA PHE A 237 21.01 -9.54 -4.31
C PHE A 237 20.41 -10.36 -5.46
N GLU A 238 21.03 -11.50 -5.75
CA GLU A 238 20.49 -12.45 -6.73
C GLU A 238 19.21 -13.12 -6.23
N ASN A 239 18.41 -13.65 -7.16
CA ASN A 239 17.17 -14.36 -6.83
C ASN A 239 17.44 -15.53 -5.89
N GLY A 240 16.79 -15.53 -4.72
CA GLY A 240 16.91 -16.57 -3.71
C GLY A 240 17.98 -16.32 -2.64
N SER A 241 18.76 -15.24 -2.76
CA SER A 241 19.79 -14.88 -1.78
C SER A 241 19.25 -14.05 -0.62
N LEU A 242 18.21 -13.23 -0.85
CA LEU A 242 17.60 -12.39 0.19
C LEU A 242 16.53 -13.13 1.00
N TYR A 243 16.73 -13.17 2.31
CA TYR A 243 15.75 -13.55 3.33
C TYR A 243 15.22 -12.31 4.02
N ASP A 244 13.90 -12.08 3.96
CA ASP A 244 13.30 -10.88 4.53
C ASP A 244 12.93 -11.04 6.00
N TYR A 245 13.11 -9.98 6.81
CA TYR A 245 12.72 -9.94 8.22
C TYR A 245 11.25 -10.32 8.50
N ARG A 246 10.32 -10.15 7.54
CA ARG A 246 8.92 -10.60 7.66
C ARG A 246 8.81 -12.11 7.89
N ASN A 247 9.78 -12.89 7.41
CA ASN A 247 9.77 -14.35 7.60
C ASN A 247 9.94 -14.74 9.07
N LEU A 248 10.48 -13.85 9.92
CA LEU A 248 10.69 -14.12 11.33
C LEU A 248 9.39 -14.10 12.15
N GLU A 249 8.29 -13.58 11.61
CA GLU A 249 6.96 -13.66 12.26
C GLU A 249 6.51 -15.12 12.45
N TYR A 250 7.01 -16.04 11.62
CA TYR A 250 6.59 -17.44 11.60
C TYR A 250 7.50 -18.37 12.41
N LEU A 251 8.47 -17.85 13.17
CA LEU A 251 9.41 -18.69 13.93
C LEU A 251 8.70 -19.61 14.93
N GLU A 252 7.78 -19.05 15.72
CA GLU A 252 7.04 -19.79 16.74
C GLU A 252 6.15 -20.87 16.12
N GLU A 253 5.41 -20.53 15.05
CA GLU A 253 4.58 -21.48 14.30
C GLU A 253 5.40 -22.66 13.74
N ASN A 254 6.66 -22.41 13.37
CA ASN A 254 7.57 -23.42 12.84
C ASN A 254 8.46 -24.07 13.92
N LYS A 255 8.28 -23.72 15.20
CA LYS A 255 9.10 -24.19 16.33
C LYS A 255 10.61 -23.97 16.11
N LEU A 256 10.96 -22.84 15.51
CA LEU A 256 12.35 -22.45 15.27
C LEU A 256 12.77 -21.34 16.22
N SER A 257 13.98 -21.45 16.77
CA SER A 257 14.67 -20.29 17.34
C SER A 257 15.22 -19.38 16.24
N PHE A 258 15.61 -18.15 16.56
CA PHE A 258 16.29 -17.28 15.61
C PHE A 258 17.58 -17.92 15.09
N ALA A 259 18.36 -18.55 15.98
CA ALA A 259 19.58 -19.26 15.60
C ALA A 259 19.30 -20.43 14.64
N ASP A 260 18.25 -21.23 14.90
CA ASP A 260 17.84 -22.32 14.01
C ASP A 260 17.47 -21.80 12.63
N TYR A 261 16.79 -20.66 12.55
CA TYR A 261 16.43 -20.04 11.28
C TYR A 261 17.67 -19.60 10.47
N ILE A 262 18.64 -18.97 11.12
CA ILE A 262 19.90 -18.56 10.48
C ILE A 262 20.64 -19.80 9.93
N ASN A 263 20.77 -20.84 10.75
CA ASN A 263 21.47 -22.07 10.38
C ASN A 263 20.74 -22.86 9.29
N LYS A 264 19.44 -23.09 9.43
CA LYS A 264 18.59 -23.82 8.47
C LYS A 264 18.66 -23.20 7.08
N ASN A 265 18.63 -21.87 7.00
CA ASN A 265 18.68 -21.13 5.75
C ASN A 265 20.10 -20.84 5.26
N LYS A 266 21.13 -21.27 6.01
CA LYS A 266 22.55 -21.03 5.71
C LYS A 266 22.84 -19.54 5.49
N ILE A 267 22.26 -18.67 6.32
CA ILE A 267 22.45 -17.23 6.21
C ILE A 267 23.88 -16.89 6.63
N GLU A 268 24.60 -16.19 5.75
CA GLU A 268 26.00 -15.82 5.90
C GLU A 268 26.17 -14.39 6.40
N TYR A 269 25.24 -13.51 6.06
CA TYR A 269 25.26 -12.10 6.46
C TYR A 269 23.91 -11.63 7.00
N ILE A 270 23.94 -10.70 7.95
CA ILE A 270 22.75 -10.04 8.49
C ILE A 270 22.94 -8.53 8.33
N ILE A 271 22.09 -7.89 7.53
CA ILE A 271 22.05 -6.44 7.37
C ILE A 271 20.97 -5.89 8.30
N TYR A 272 21.42 -5.31 9.41
CA TYR A 272 20.60 -4.87 10.53
C TYR A 272 20.44 -3.34 10.52
N PRO A 273 19.30 -2.81 10.02
CA PRO A 273 18.99 -1.39 10.13
C PRO A 273 18.50 -1.04 11.54
N GLU A 274 18.81 0.18 12.00
CA GLU A 274 18.29 0.77 13.25
C GLU A 274 16.75 0.76 13.31
N GLU A 275 16.08 0.68 12.15
CA GLU A 275 14.65 0.43 12.04
C GLU A 275 14.15 -0.73 12.93
N MET A 276 14.91 -1.82 13.04
CA MET A 276 14.49 -2.99 13.84
C MET A 276 14.40 -2.64 15.33
N ASP A 277 15.36 -1.88 15.85
CA ASP A 277 15.34 -1.37 17.23
C ASP A 277 14.18 -0.38 17.41
N PHE A 278 13.96 0.52 16.44
CA PHE A 278 12.88 1.50 16.49
C PHE A 278 11.51 0.83 16.55
N ILE A 279 11.25 -0.16 15.69
CA ILE A 279 10.00 -0.93 15.67
C ILE A 279 9.83 -1.69 16.99
N TYR A 280 10.90 -2.28 17.53
CA TYR A 280 10.85 -2.95 18.82
C TYR A 280 10.40 -2.00 19.94
N ASN A 281 11.02 -0.82 20.02
CA ASN A 281 10.76 0.14 21.08
C ASN A 281 9.42 0.88 20.94
N SER A 282 8.82 0.89 19.74
CA SER A 282 7.56 1.57 19.45
C SER A 282 6.39 0.62 19.19
N ARG A 283 6.51 -0.64 19.61
CA ARG A 283 5.43 -1.61 19.54
C ARG A 283 4.15 -1.12 20.25
N PRO A 284 2.97 -1.54 19.78
CA PRO A 284 2.74 -2.39 18.60
C PRO A 284 2.60 -1.58 17.29
N SER A 285 2.90 -0.27 17.28
CA SER A 285 2.49 0.66 16.22
C SER A 285 2.97 0.28 14.81
N TRP A 286 4.08 -0.44 14.69
CA TRP A 286 4.70 -0.80 13.41
C TRP A 286 4.81 -2.32 13.18
N ASN A 287 4.10 -3.13 13.97
CA ASN A 287 4.09 -4.59 13.79
C ASN A 287 3.58 -5.01 12.41
N ILE A 288 2.82 -4.16 11.72
CA ILE A 288 2.37 -4.40 10.35
C ILE A 288 3.52 -4.57 9.34
N LEU A 289 4.75 -4.16 9.68
CA LEU A 289 5.91 -4.26 8.79
C LEU A 289 6.60 -5.63 8.82
N TYR A 290 6.81 -6.18 10.02
CA TYR A 290 7.63 -7.39 10.25
C TYR A 290 7.00 -8.37 11.26
N GLY A 291 5.72 -8.21 11.58
CA GLY A 291 5.05 -8.93 12.65
C GLY A 291 5.42 -8.41 14.04
N ASN A 292 5.10 -9.19 15.07
CA ASN A 292 5.52 -8.89 16.44
C ASN A 292 6.97 -9.32 16.66
N LEU A 293 7.88 -8.36 16.85
CA LEU A 293 9.30 -8.65 17.13
C LEU A 293 9.56 -9.23 18.53
N TYR A 294 8.63 -9.04 19.48
CA TYR A 294 8.84 -9.40 20.89
C TYR A 294 9.34 -10.85 21.12
N PRO A 295 8.78 -11.88 20.45
CA PRO A 295 9.14 -13.27 20.73
C PRO A 295 10.61 -13.62 20.42
N TYR A 296 11.21 -13.00 19.41
CA TYR A 296 12.54 -13.40 18.91
C TYR A 296 13.62 -12.32 19.07
N TYR A 297 13.26 -11.08 19.40
CA TYR A 297 14.21 -9.97 19.37
C TYR A 297 15.37 -10.13 20.36
N SER A 298 15.10 -10.57 21.58
CA SER A 298 16.16 -10.76 22.59
C SER A 298 17.17 -11.81 22.14
N GLU A 299 16.67 -12.90 21.55
CA GLU A 299 17.50 -13.96 20.98
C GLU A 299 18.33 -13.47 19.79
N MET A 300 17.71 -12.72 18.87
CA MET A 300 18.39 -12.09 17.74
C MET A 300 19.53 -11.16 18.22
N GLN A 301 19.27 -10.30 19.21
CA GLN A 301 20.31 -9.42 19.77
C GLN A 301 21.45 -10.21 20.40
N GLN A 302 21.15 -11.30 21.10
CA GLN A 302 22.17 -12.19 21.65
C GLN A 302 22.98 -12.87 20.55
N PHE A 303 22.32 -13.37 19.50
CA PHE A 303 22.95 -13.99 18.34
C PHE A 303 23.89 -13.02 17.63
N LEU A 304 23.44 -11.80 17.36
CA LEU A 304 24.28 -10.75 16.76
C LEU A 304 25.53 -10.45 17.61
N LYS A 305 25.42 -10.46 18.94
CA LYS A 305 26.57 -10.22 19.83
C LYS A 305 27.54 -11.39 19.92
N GLN A 306 27.04 -12.64 19.92
CA GLN A 306 27.83 -13.82 20.28
C GLN A 306 28.26 -14.68 19.08
N LYS A 307 27.44 -14.73 18.03
CA LYS A 307 27.59 -15.66 16.90
C LYS A 307 27.88 -14.96 15.58
N THR A 308 28.13 -13.65 15.61
CA THR A 308 28.49 -12.88 14.42
C THR A 308 29.67 -11.95 14.66
N LYS A 309 30.27 -11.45 13.58
CA LYS A 309 31.27 -10.39 13.58
C LYS A 309 30.69 -9.18 12.85
N LEU A 310 30.68 -8.02 13.51
CA LEU A 310 30.36 -6.76 12.86
C LEU A 310 31.48 -6.40 11.88
N ILE A 311 31.15 -6.27 10.59
CA ILE A 311 32.13 -6.03 9.52
C ILE A 311 32.00 -4.65 8.90
N LYS A 312 30.82 -4.01 8.99
CA LYS A 312 30.62 -2.65 8.49
C LYS A 312 29.50 -1.94 9.26
N ILE A 313 29.66 -0.63 9.40
CA ILE A 313 28.62 0.30 9.84
C ILE A 313 28.61 1.45 8.83
N PHE A 314 27.44 1.83 8.36
CA PHE A 314 27.25 3.04 7.59
C PHE A 314 25.90 3.65 7.97
N SER A 315 25.56 4.79 7.38
CA SER A 315 24.31 5.47 7.63
C SER A 315 23.57 5.82 6.35
N SER A 316 22.25 5.80 6.40
CA SER A 316 21.40 6.21 5.30
C SER A 316 20.17 6.92 5.84
N SER A 317 19.97 8.18 5.43
CA SER A 317 18.79 8.96 5.81
C SER A 317 17.47 8.35 5.30
N THR A 318 17.54 7.52 4.27
CA THR A 318 16.38 7.06 3.49
C THR A 318 16.19 5.56 3.52
N TYR A 319 17.24 4.79 3.31
CA TYR A 319 17.12 3.34 3.12
C TYR A 319 17.44 2.55 4.38
N GLY A 320 17.99 3.20 5.41
CA GLY A 320 18.08 2.64 6.77
C GLY A 320 16.75 2.64 7.53
N MET A 321 15.70 3.25 6.97
CA MET A 321 14.37 3.39 7.60
C MET A 321 13.26 3.37 6.55
N ARG A 322 12.33 2.41 6.61
CA ARG A 322 11.23 2.25 5.64
C ARG A 322 9.94 2.92 6.10
N ILE A 323 9.88 3.32 7.37
CA ILE A 323 8.76 4.10 7.89
C ILE A 323 8.82 5.50 7.27
N VAL A 324 7.89 5.79 6.37
CA VAL A 324 7.92 7.00 5.52
C VAL A 324 7.99 8.29 6.32
N ARG A 325 7.30 8.36 7.48
CA ARG A 325 7.35 9.56 8.34
C ARG A 325 8.71 9.79 9.01
N LYS A 326 9.58 8.79 9.01
CA LYS A 326 10.89 8.77 9.68
C LYS A 326 12.05 8.94 8.70
N ILE A 327 11.82 8.68 7.41
CA ILE A 327 12.75 8.98 6.33
C ILE A 327 13.16 10.46 6.38
N GLY A 328 14.46 10.72 6.21
CA GLY A 328 15.03 12.07 6.15
C GLY A 328 15.08 12.83 7.48
N GLN A 329 14.56 12.28 8.59
CA GLN A 329 14.60 12.96 9.89
C GLN A 329 16.01 12.99 10.52
N LYS A 330 16.83 11.99 10.19
CA LYS A 330 18.23 11.85 10.59
C LYS A 330 18.89 10.80 9.70
N ASP A 331 20.19 10.65 9.85
CA ASP A 331 20.94 9.52 9.30
C ASP A 331 20.71 8.28 10.16
N TRP A 332 20.06 7.26 9.60
CA TRP A 332 19.76 6.01 10.28
C TRP A 332 20.93 5.04 10.14
N SER A 333 21.34 4.42 11.24
CA SER A 333 22.47 3.48 11.22
C SER A 333 22.07 2.14 10.57
N VAL A 334 22.97 1.58 9.78
CA VAL A 334 22.87 0.25 9.21
C VAL A 334 24.14 -0.52 9.54
N LYS A 335 23.99 -1.70 10.14
CA LYS A 335 25.08 -2.55 10.59
C LYS A 335 25.09 -3.84 9.78
N ILE A 336 26.24 -4.24 9.27
CA ILE A 336 26.41 -5.48 8.53
C ILE A 336 27.22 -6.44 9.39
N TYR A 337 26.62 -7.59 9.68
CA TYR A 337 27.22 -8.67 10.44
C TYR A 337 27.51 -9.87 9.55
N LYS A 338 28.69 -10.47 9.69
CA LYS A 338 29.03 -11.77 9.12
C LYS A 338 28.79 -12.86 10.15
N VAL A 339 28.06 -13.90 9.80
CA VAL A 339 27.79 -15.04 10.68
C VAL A 339 29.07 -15.87 10.84
N ASN A 340 29.43 -16.21 12.08
CA ASN A 340 30.62 -17.01 12.36
C ASN A 340 30.36 -18.46 11.91
N SER A 341 31.25 -19.03 11.09
CA SER A 341 31.13 -20.39 10.54
C SER A 341 31.03 -21.50 11.61
N ALA A 342 31.47 -21.25 12.84
CA ALA A 342 31.35 -22.17 13.97
C ALA A 342 29.93 -22.26 14.58
N ALA A 343 29.00 -21.37 14.21
CA ALA A 343 27.61 -21.44 14.68
C ALA A 343 26.81 -22.57 14.00
N GLY A 344 27.29 -23.10 12.87
CA GLY A 344 26.66 -24.21 12.15
C GLY A 344 26.98 -25.60 12.72
N SER A 345 28.02 -25.74 13.55
CA SER A 345 28.47 -27.05 14.09
C SER A 345 27.85 -27.43 15.44
N GLU A 346 27.39 -26.47 16.25
CA GLU A 346 26.85 -26.75 17.59
C GLU A 346 25.44 -27.36 17.58
N ALA A 347 24.66 -27.19 16.51
CA ALA A 347 23.31 -27.76 16.40
C ALA A 347 23.30 -29.21 15.89
N VAL A 348 24.30 -29.61 15.11
CA VAL A 348 24.41 -30.99 14.59
C VAL A 348 24.73 -31.97 15.72
N GLN A 349 25.41 -31.54 16.79
CA GLN A 349 25.74 -32.38 17.93
C GLN A 349 24.59 -32.59 18.94
N LYS A 350 23.42 -31.97 18.75
CA LYS A 350 22.23 -32.20 19.60
C LYS A 350 21.18 -33.11 18.95
N ALA A 351 21.49 -33.67 17.78
CA ALA A 351 20.65 -34.63 17.09
C ALA A 351 21.46 -35.92 16.84
N ASP A 352 21.88 -36.58 17.91
CA ASP A 352 22.24 -37.99 17.95
C ASP A 352 21.74 -38.61 19.27
#